data_AF-D7SLM7-F1
#
_entry.id   AF-D7SLM7-F1
#
_cell.length_a   1.000
_cell.length_b   1.000
_cell.length_c   1.000
_cell.angle_alpha   90.00
_cell.angle_beta   90.00
_cell.angle_gamma   90.00
#
_symmetry.space_group_name_H-M   'P 1'
#
loop_
_entity.id
_entity.type
_entity.pdbx_description
1 polymer ?
#
loop_
_entity_poly.entity_id
_entity_poly.type
_entity_poly.pdbx_seq_one_letter_code
_entity_poly.pdbx_strand_id
1 'polypeptide(L)'
;MFTVGDKVLATSAVFGTEIWPAAEYGRTMYTIRQRIGPLLMKMQKRYGKVDNTGELTEKEIIRAERNSGVISNRVREIQMQNYQKKMEQKERRAKDLREGLQLYRSAKYEEALDKFESVLGSKPDPNEASAASYNVACCYSKLNQIQAGLSALEDALEAGYEDFKTIRTDPDLANIRKSEEFEPLLKRFDESFINENAINAIKSLFGLLKKE
;
A
#
# COMPACT_ATOMS: atom_id res chain seq x y z
N MET A 1 -15.99 33.87 -29.16
CA MET A 1 -15.15 34.09 -27.96
C MET A 1 -15.05 32.80 -27.16
N PHE A 2 -13.87 32.41 -26.65
CA PHE A 2 -13.71 31.24 -25.78
C PHE A 2 -14.28 31.52 -24.39
N THR A 3 -14.73 30.47 -23.70
CA THR A 3 -15.37 30.56 -22.38
C THR A 3 -14.67 29.62 -21.39
N VAL A 4 -14.80 29.88 -20.09
CA VAL A 4 -14.33 28.97 -19.04
C VAL A 4 -14.86 27.55 -19.31
N GLY A 5 -13.97 26.56 -19.31
CA GLY A 5 -14.27 25.18 -19.69
C GLY A 5 -13.80 24.75 -21.09
N ASP A 6 -13.47 25.68 -22.00
CA ASP A 6 -12.83 25.36 -23.29
C ASP A 6 -11.37 24.86 -23.08
N LYS A 7 -10.91 23.86 -23.84
CA LYS A 7 -9.61 23.17 -23.62
C LYS A 7 -8.50 23.72 -24.51
N VAL A 8 -7.31 23.94 -23.96
CA VAL A 8 -6.09 24.25 -24.73
C VAL A 8 -5.48 22.97 -25.28
N LEU A 9 -5.29 22.88 -26.60
CA LEU A 9 -4.67 21.72 -27.26
C LEU A 9 -3.19 21.95 -27.60
N ALA A 10 -2.82 23.20 -27.91
CA ALA A 10 -1.45 23.56 -28.25
C ALA A 10 -1.21 25.05 -28.01
N THR A 11 0.05 25.42 -27.73
CA THR A 11 0.48 26.81 -27.53
C THR A 11 1.72 27.11 -28.35
N SER A 12 1.89 28.36 -28.79
CA SER A 12 3.16 28.81 -29.34
C SER A 12 4.30 28.68 -28.33
N ALA A 13 5.51 28.39 -28.81
CA ALA A 13 6.74 28.38 -28.02
C ALA A 13 6.98 29.74 -27.33
N VAL A 14 7.87 29.79 -26.33
CA VAL A 14 8.27 31.07 -25.72
C VAL A 14 8.96 31.96 -26.75
N PHE A 15 9.84 31.37 -27.56
CA PHE A 15 10.59 32.03 -28.62
C PHE A 15 10.21 31.42 -29.98
N GLY A 16 10.00 32.27 -30.99
CA GLY A 16 9.64 31.84 -32.34
C GLY A 16 8.15 31.58 -32.56
N THR A 17 7.83 30.99 -33.72
CA THR A 17 6.46 30.80 -34.23
C THR A 17 5.97 29.35 -34.15
N GLU A 18 6.78 28.45 -33.59
CA GLU A 18 6.45 27.04 -33.46
C GLU A 18 5.28 26.82 -32.51
N ILE A 19 4.42 25.85 -32.83
CA ILE A 19 3.26 25.46 -32.02
C ILE A 19 3.52 24.08 -31.42
N TRP A 20 3.48 23.99 -30.10
CA TRP A 20 3.75 22.76 -29.35
C TRP A 20 2.49 22.22 -28.66
N PRO A 21 2.30 20.90 -28.56
CA PRO A 21 1.18 20.31 -27.83
C PRO A 21 1.14 20.79 -26.37
N ALA A 22 -0.06 21.13 -25.88
CA ALA A 22 -0.28 21.51 -24.49
C ALA A 22 -0.41 20.25 -23.59
N ALA A 23 0.64 19.42 -23.61
CA ALA A 23 0.64 18.10 -22.97
C ALA A 23 0.82 18.15 -21.45
N GLU A 24 1.47 19.19 -20.92
CA GLU A 24 1.78 19.34 -19.50
C GLU A 24 1.46 20.75 -19.02
N TYR A 25 0.64 20.85 -17.97
CA TYR A 25 0.17 22.14 -17.43
C TYR A 25 1.32 23.11 -17.11
N GLY A 26 2.39 22.63 -16.47
CA GLY A 26 3.53 23.47 -16.08
C GLY A 26 4.22 24.11 -17.29
N ARG A 27 4.51 23.33 -18.34
CA ARG A 27 5.15 23.81 -19.57
C ARG A 27 4.24 24.77 -20.33
N THR A 28 2.95 24.47 -20.41
CA THR A 28 1.95 25.35 -21.05
C THR A 28 1.80 26.67 -20.30
N MET A 29 1.78 26.66 -18.97
CA MET A 29 1.68 27.92 -18.20
C MET A 29 2.98 28.72 -18.25
N TYR A 30 4.14 28.05 -18.28
CA TYR A 30 5.42 28.71 -18.47
C TYR A 30 5.50 29.42 -19.82
N THR A 31 5.07 28.76 -20.90
CA THR A 31 5.06 29.39 -22.24
C THR A 31 4.15 30.60 -22.30
N ILE A 32 2.96 30.51 -21.70
CA ILE A 32 2.00 31.61 -21.61
C ILE A 32 2.58 32.80 -20.83
N ARG A 33 3.21 32.56 -19.67
CA ARG A 33 3.73 33.64 -18.81
C ARG A 33 4.96 34.33 -19.37
N GLN A 34 5.85 33.57 -20.03
CA GLN A 34 7.14 34.08 -20.50
C GLN A 34 7.10 34.56 -21.96
N ARG A 35 5.95 34.45 -22.65
CA ARG A 35 5.82 34.87 -24.04
C ARG A 35 5.96 36.38 -24.16
N ILE A 36 6.93 36.80 -24.96
CA ILE A 36 7.05 38.19 -25.42
C ILE A 36 6.41 38.28 -26.81
N GLY A 37 5.36 39.08 -26.94
CA GLY A 37 4.59 39.23 -28.19
C GLY A 37 3.31 38.37 -28.24
N PRO A 38 2.69 38.22 -29.43
CA PRO A 38 1.38 37.57 -29.55
C PRO A 38 1.46 36.08 -29.20
N LEU A 39 0.60 35.62 -28.29
CA LEU A 39 0.44 34.22 -27.90
C LEU A 39 -0.58 33.54 -28.81
N LEU A 40 -0.18 32.47 -29.51
CA LEU A 40 -1.08 31.68 -30.33
C LEU A 40 -1.48 30.40 -29.60
N MET A 41 -2.78 30.11 -29.56
CA MET A 41 -3.33 28.94 -28.89
C MET A 41 -4.30 28.21 -29.81
N LYS A 42 -4.12 26.89 -29.92
CA LYS A 42 -5.13 26.01 -30.52
C LYS A 42 -6.10 25.59 -29.43
N MET A 43 -7.34 26.01 -29.55
CA MET A 43 -8.37 25.79 -28.54
C MET A 43 -9.43 24.82 -29.06
N GLN A 44 -9.99 24.00 -28.16
CA GLN A 44 -11.16 23.17 -28.39
C GLN A 44 -12.35 23.77 -27.64
N LYS A 45 -13.39 24.14 -28.39
CA LYS A 45 -14.68 24.57 -27.83
C LYS A 45 -15.35 23.41 -27.10
N ARG A 46 -15.74 23.64 -25.84
CA ARG A 46 -16.46 22.70 -24.98
C ARG A 46 -17.76 23.28 -24.42
N TYR A 47 -18.08 24.54 -24.73
CA TYR A 47 -19.38 25.16 -24.43
C TYR A 47 -19.74 25.09 -22.92
N GLY A 48 -18.77 25.35 -22.05
CA GLY A 48 -18.97 25.28 -20.60
C GLY A 48 -19.01 23.87 -20.02
N LYS A 49 -18.91 22.81 -20.84
CA LYS A 49 -18.64 21.46 -20.38
C LYS A 49 -17.16 21.34 -20.02
N VAL A 50 -16.82 21.77 -18.82
CA VAL A 50 -15.66 21.23 -18.10
C VAL A 50 -15.86 19.72 -18.06
N ASP A 51 -14.82 18.89 -18.24
CA ASP A 51 -14.96 17.49 -17.83
C ASP A 51 -15.30 17.51 -16.35
N ASN A 52 -16.59 17.37 -16.06
CA ASN A 52 -17.11 17.43 -14.72
C ASN A 52 -16.88 16.03 -14.16
N THR A 53 -15.67 15.79 -13.71
CA THR A 53 -15.33 14.61 -12.93
C THR A 53 -14.52 15.06 -11.73
N GLY A 54 -15.26 15.43 -10.69
CA GLY A 54 -14.79 15.46 -9.30
C GLY A 54 -14.13 16.76 -8.87
N GLU A 55 -14.29 17.07 -7.58
CA GLU A 55 -13.22 17.73 -6.84
C GLU A 55 -11.87 17.16 -7.31
N LEU A 56 -10.89 18.01 -7.63
CA LEU A 56 -9.54 17.54 -7.91
C LEU A 56 -9.17 16.54 -6.81
N THR A 57 -8.81 15.33 -7.19
CA THR A 57 -8.36 14.35 -6.21
C THR A 57 -7.20 14.97 -5.43
N GLU A 58 -7.02 14.59 -4.17
CA GLU A 58 -5.93 15.09 -3.34
C GLU A 58 -4.57 14.99 -4.07
N LYS A 59 -4.39 13.95 -4.91
CA LYS A 59 -3.22 13.75 -5.78
C LYS A 59 -3.07 14.83 -6.86
N GLU A 60 -4.16 15.28 -7.47
CA GLU A 60 -4.14 16.31 -8.50
C GLU A 60 -3.92 17.70 -7.90
N ILE A 61 -4.48 17.99 -6.72
CA ILE A 61 -4.20 19.22 -5.98
C ILE A 61 -2.72 19.28 -5.59
N ILE A 62 -2.20 18.20 -4.97
CA ILE A 62 -0.79 18.11 -4.58
C ILE A 62 0.13 18.24 -5.82
N ARG A 63 -0.22 17.61 -6.93
CA ARG A 63 0.57 17.68 -8.18
C ARG A 63 0.56 19.08 -8.78
N ALA A 64 -0.60 19.74 -8.83
CA ALA A 64 -0.74 21.09 -9.34
C ALA A 64 0.05 22.10 -8.50
N GLU A 65 -0.01 22.00 -7.17
CA GLU A 65 0.73 22.89 -6.27
C GLU A 65 2.24 22.66 -6.33
N ARG A 66 2.71 21.40 -6.33
CA ARG A 66 4.14 21.07 -6.53
C ARG A 66 4.69 21.64 -7.85
N ASN A 67 3.89 21.58 -8.92
CA ASN A 67 4.26 22.14 -10.22
C ASN A 67 4.23 23.68 -10.26
N SER A 68 3.52 24.31 -9.32
CA SER A 68 3.37 25.77 -9.27
C SER A 68 4.50 26.47 -8.52
N GLY A 69 5.30 25.73 -7.73
CA GLY A 69 6.36 26.29 -6.87
C GLY A 69 5.84 26.99 -5.61
N VAL A 70 4.52 27.01 -5.39
CA VAL A 70 3.87 27.58 -4.21
C VAL A 70 3.24 26.43 -3.41
N ILE A 71 3.68 26.25 -2.16
CA ILE A 71 3.00 25.35 -1.21
C ILE A 71 1.92 26.18 -0.53
N SER A 72 0.65 25.91 -0.85
CA SER A 72 -0.47 26.60 -0.20
C SER A 72 -0.83 25.92 1.13
N ASN A 73 -1.61 26.62 1.97
CA ASN A 73 -2.16 26.03 3.20
C ASN A 73 -3.03 24.79 2.91
N ARG A 74 -3.59 24.66 1.70
CA ARG A 74 -4.49 23.57 1.32
C ARG A 74 -3.77 22.22 1.21
N VAL A 75 -2.54 22.16 0.70
CA VAL A 75 -1.75 20.92 0.70
C VAL A 75 -1.40 20.49 2.12
N ARG A 76 -1.13 21.44 3.02
CA ARG A 76 -0.88 21.15 4.43
C ARG A 76 -2.13 20.56 5.09
N GLU A 77 -3.31 21.11 4.84
CA GLU A 77 -4.59 20.59 5.33
C GLU A 77 -4.85 19.16 4.83
N ILE A 78 -4.66 18.90 3.53
CA ILE A 78 -4.80 17.55 2.95
C ILE A 78 -3.83 16.56 3.61
N GLN A 79 -2.56 16.96 3.81
CA GLN A 79 -1.57 16.12 4.48
C GLN A 79 -1.96 15.81 5.92
N MET A 80 -2.45 16.81 6.67
CA MET A 80 -2.92 16.61 8.04
C MET A 80 -4.13 15.69 8.09
N GLN A 81 -5.11 15.86 7.21
CA GLN A 81 -6.29 14.99 7.13
C GLN A 81 -5.91 13.55 6.77
N ASN A 82 -5.00 13.36 5.81
CA ASN A 82 -4.52 12.03 5.45
C ASN A 82 -3.73 11.36 6.57
N TYR A 83 -2.92 12.13 7.30
CA TYR A 83 -2.24 11.65 8.48
C TYR A 83 -3.24 11.22 9.57
N GLN A 84 -4.26 12.03 9.85
CA GLN A 84 -5.33 11.71 10.80
C GLN A 84 -6.07 10.44 10.40
N LYS A 85 -6.55 10.35 9.16
CA LYS A 85 -7.23 9.14 8.63
C LYS A 85 -6.34 7.90 8.77
N LYS A 86 -5.03 8.00 8.49
CA LYS A 86 -4.09 6.89 8.65
C LYS A 86 -3.95 6.47 10.11
N MET A 87 -3.90 7.44 11.03
CA MET A 87 -3.80 7.16 12.47
C MET A 87 -5.09 6.55 13.01
N GLU A 88 -6.26 7.04 12.60
CA GLU A 88 -7.56 6.47 12.96
C GLU A 88 -7.70 5.02 12.45
N GLN A 89 -7.27 4.74 11.22
CA GLN A 89 -7.25 3.36 10.70
C GLN A 89 -6.32 2.45 11.51
N LYS A 90 -5.14 2.94 11.89
CA LYS A 90 -4.21 2.19 12.74
C LYS A 90 -4.80 1.91 14.12
N GLU A 91 -5.43 2.90 14.74
CA GLU A 91 -6.09 2.72 16.03
C GLU A 91 -7.25 1.72 15.95
N ARG A 92 -8.05 1.80 14.87
CA ARG A 92 -9.12 0.84 14.60
C ARG A 92 -8.58 -0.58 14.47
N ARG A 93 -7.54 -0.80 13.67
CA ARG A 93 -6.89 -2.12 13.54
C ARG A 93 -6.39 -2.64 14.88
N ALA A 94 -5.73 -1.80 15.67
CA ALA A 94 -5.25 -2.19 17.00
C ALA A 94 -6.39 -2.56 17.95
N LYS A 95 -7.54 -1.86 17.85
CA LYS A 95 -8.75 -2.19 18.60
C LYS A 95 -9.35 -3.51 18.15
N ASP A 96 -9.55 -3.70 16.85
CA ASP A 96 -10.11 -4.94 16.29
C ASP A 96 -9.22 -6.15 16.63
N LEU A 97 -7.90 -6.02 16.53
CA LEU A 97 -6.96 -7.06 16.95
C LEU A 97 -7.12 -7.43 18.44
N ARG A 98 -7.25 -6.44 19.31
CA ARG A 98 -7.46 -6.66 20.75
C ARG A 98 -8.80 -7.34 21.04
N GLU A 99 -9.87 -6.90 20.38
CA GLU A 99 -11.20 -7.51 20.50
C GLU A 99 -11.18 -8.97 20.00
N GLY A 100 -10.55 -9.23 18.85
CA GLY A 100 -10.36 -10.57 18.32
C GLY A 100 -9.64 -11.49 19.31
N LEU A 101 -8.54 -11.03 19.92
CA LEU A 101 -7.83 -11.80 20.95
C LEU A 101 -8.69 -12.07 22.20
N GLN A 102 -9.56 -11.14 22.60
CA GLN A 102 -10.47 -11.33 23.74
C GLN A 102 -11.56 -12.37 23.41
N LEU A 103 -12.14 -12.29 22.22
CA LEU A 103 -13.12 -13.25 21.73
C LEU A 103 -12.51 -14.65 21.61
N TYR A 104 -11.29 -14.72 21.08
CA TYR A 104 -10.52 -15.96 20.97
C TYR A 104 -10.33 -16.64 22.33
N ARG A 105 -9.87 -15.89 23.34
CA ARG A 105 -9.71 -16.39 24.72
C ARG A 105 -11.02 -16.86 25.36
N SER A 106 -12.14 -16.34 24.87
CA SER A 106 -13.49 -16.73 25.28
C SER A 106 -14.04 -17.92 24.47
N ALA A 107 -13.20 -18.58 23.66
CA ALA A 107 -13.54 -19.66 22.74
C ALA A 107 -14.59 -19.30 21.66
N LYS A 108 -14.80 -18.01 21.40
CA LYS A 108 -15.68 -17.49 20.36
C LYS A 108 -14.88 -17.31 19.06
N TYR A 109 -14.47 -18.43 18.46
CA TYR A 109 -13.49 -18.43 17.37
C TYR A 109 -14.02 -17.79 16.08
N GLU A 110 -15.31 -17.96 15.76
CA GLU A 110 -15.94 -17.32 14.59
C GLU A 110 -15.99 -15.79 14.75
N GLU A 111 -16.44 -15.30 15.91
CA GLU A 111 -16.46 -13.85 16.21
C GLU A 111 -15.03 -13.27 16.23
N ALA A 112 -14.04 -14.04 16.70
CA ALA A 112 -12.64 -13.63 16.67
C ALA A 112 -12.09 -13.55 15.24
N LEU A 113 -12.47 -14.51 14.38
CA LEU A 113 -12.10 -14.55 12.97
C LEU A 113 -12.56 -13.27 12.26
N ASP A 114 -13.82 -12.87 12.44
CA ASP A 114 -14.37 -11.62 11.87
C ASP A 114 -13.50 -10.40 12.20
N LYS A 115 -12.99 -10.33 13.43
CA LYS A 115 -12.15 -9.22 13.89
C LYS A 115 -10.76 -9.25 13.25
N PHE A 116 -10.13 -10.42 13.17
CA PHE A 116 -8.82 -10.55 12.54
C PHE A 116 -8.90 -10.30 11.02
N GLU A 117 -9.95 -10.77 10.35
CA GLU A 117 -10.19 -10.48 8.93
C GLU A 117 -10.44 -8.99 8.69
N SER A 118 -11.11 -8.30 9.61
CA SER A 118 -11.26 -6.83 9.54
C SER A 118 -9.91 -6.10 9.59
N VAL A 119 -8.96 -6.60 10.39
CA VAL A 119 -7.58 -6.09 10.41
C VAL A 119 -6.91 -6.31 9.05
N LEU A 120 -7.00 -7.51 8.49
CA LEU A 120 -6.41 -7.85 7.18
C LEU A 120 -7.02 -7.03 6.03
N GLY A 121 -8.33 -6.79 6.06
CA GLY A 121 -9.05 -6.01 5.05
C GLY A 121 -8.75 -4.50 5.07
N SER A 122 -8.10 -3.99 6.12
CA SER A 122 -7.84 -2.55 6.31
C SER A 122 -6.39 -2.13 6.04
N LYS A 123 -5.71 -2.89 5.16
CA LYS A 123 -4.33 -2.65 4.68
C LYS A 123 -3.33 -2.47 5.84
N PRO A 124 -3.17 -3.51 6.68
CA PRO A 124 -2.19 -3.50 7.75
C PRO A 124 -0.76 -3.36 7.20
N ASP A 125 0.17 -2.93 8.05
CA ASP A 125 1.58 -3.13 7.75
C ASP A 125 1.96 -4.63 7.84
N PRO A 126 3.13 -5.05 7.33
CA PRO A 126 3.50 -6.48 7.31
C PRO A 126 3.49 -7.15 8.68
N ASN A 127 3.85 -6.43 9.76
CA ASN A 127 3.85 -6.99 11.12
C ASN A 127 2.43 -7.18 11.65
N GLU A 128 1.55 -6.20 11.39
CA GLU A 128 0.12 -6.31 11.71
C GLU A 128 -0.53 -7.45 10.91
N ALA A 129 -0.16 -7.59 9.62
CA ALA A 129 -0.68 -8.62 8.73
C ALA A 129 -0.25 -10.02 9.19
N SER A 130 1.04 -10.23 9.43
CA SER A 130 1.58 -11.53 9.84
C SER A 130 0.99 -12.00 11.17
N ALA A 131 0.85 -11.09 12.14
CA ALA A 131 0.21 -11.39 13.43
C ALA A 131 -1.29 -11.70 13.27
N ALA A 132 -2.03 -10.94 12.46
CA ALA A 132 -3.45 -11.19 12.23
C ALA A 132 -3.69 -12.53 11.50
N SER A 133 -2.94 -12.81 10.43
CA SER A 133 -3.02 -14.08 9.69
C SER A 133 -2.66 -15.29 10.56
N TYR A 134 -1.67 -15.17 11.44
CA TYR A 134 -1.34 -16.21 12.41
C TYR A 134 -2.51 -16.52 13.36
N ASN A 135 -3.18 -15.47 13.87
CA ASN A 135 -4.35 -15.64 14.72
C ASN A 135 -5.56 -16.22 13.95
N VAL A 136 -5.73 -15.86 12.67
CA VAL A 136 -6.71 -16.49 11.76
C VAL A 136 -6.44 -17.99 11.63
N ALA A 137 -5.18 -18.39 11.42
CA ALA A 137 -4.79 -19.81 11.37
C ALA A 137 -5.13 -20.55 12.67
N CYS A 138 -4.91 -19.90 13.82
CA CYS A 138 -5.30 -20.43 15.14
C CYS A 138 -6.82 -20.60 15.26
N CYS A 139 -7.63 -19.64 14.80
CA CYS A 139 -9.09 -19.76 14.77
C CYS A 139 -9.54 -20.95 13.91
N TYR A 140 -9.08 -21.03 12.66
CA TYR A 140 -9.46 -22.12 11.77
C TYR A 140 -9.02 -23.50 12.28
N SER A 141 -7.84 -23.58 12.90
CA SER A 141 -7.38 -24.81 13.56
C SER A 141 -8.34 -25.23 14.68
N LYS A 142 -8.76 -24.30 15.56
CA LYS A 142 -9.75 -24.60 16.62
C LYS A 142 -11.13 -24.99 16.07
N LEU A 143 -11.52 -24.43 14.93
CA LEU A 143 -12.75 -24.77 14.21
C LEU A 143 -12.62 -26.04 13.34
N ASN A 144 -11.47 -26.70 13.37
CA ASN A 144 -11.15 -27.89 12.57
C ASN A 144 -11.27 -27.68 11.05
N GLN A 145 -11.10 -26.44 10.59
CA GLN A 145 -11.09 -26.05 9.17
C GLN A 145 -9.65 -26.08 8.66
N ILE A 146 -9.14 -27.29 8.43
CA ILE A 146 -7.70 -27.52 8.21
C ILE A 146 -7.13 -26.73 7.03
N GLN A 147 -7.80 -26.77 5.87
CA GLN A 147 -7.30 -26.11 4.66
C GLN A 147 -7.26 -24.58 4.78
N ALA A 148 -8.31 -23.99 5.35
CA ALA A 148 -8.34 -22.55 5.61
C ALA A 148 -7.25 -22.15 6.62
N GLY A 149 -7.02 -22.98 7.64
CA GLY A 149 -5.95 -22.75 8.63
C GLY A 149 -4.55 -22.83 8.04
N LEU A 150 -4.28 -23.77 7.13
CA LEU A 150 -3.01 -23.87 6.42
C LEU A 150 -2.78 -22.67 5.49
N SER A 151 -3.81 -22.26 4.74
CA SER A 151 -3.74 -21.06 3.89
C SER A 151 -3.44 -19.81 4.70
N ALA A 152 -4.12 -19.61 5.83
CA ALA A 152 -3.86 -18.47 6.70
C ALA A 152 -2.47 -18.51 7.36
N LEU A 153 -1.96 -19.71 7.65
CA LEU A 153 -0.60 -19.88 8.15
C LEU A 153 0.43 -19.53 7.06
N GLU A 154 0.19 -19.93 5.81
CA GLU A 154 1.02 -19.53 4.67
C GLU A 154 1.02 -18.00 4.51
N ASP A 155 -0.14 -17.35 4.56
CA ASP A 155 -0.25 -15.88 4.52
C ASP A 155 0.55 -15.21 5.65
N ALA A 156 0.55 -15.80 6.85
CA ALA A 156 1.34 -15.29 7.97
C ALA A 156 2.85 -15.39 7.69
N LEU A 157 3.30 -16.52 7.16
CA LEU A 157 4.71 -16.75 6.79
C LEU A 157 5.14 -15.82 5.65
N GLU A 158 4.33 -15.64 4.61
CA GLU A 158 4.58 -14.70 3.51
C GLU A 158 4.65 -13.24 3.98
N ALA A 159 3.83 -12.87 4.98
CA ALA A 159 3.87 -11.57 5.61
C ALA A 159 5.06 -11.38 6.58
N GLY A 160 5.89 -12.41 6.79
CA GLY A 160 7.11 -12.34 7.60
C GLY A 160 6.94 -12.82 9.05
N TYR A 161 6.02 -13.74 9.33
CA TYR A 161 5.97 -14.41 10.63
C TYR A 161 7.16 -15.37 10.78
N GLU A 162 8.05 -15.11 11.74
CA GLU A 162 9.32 -15.85 11.87
C GLU A 162 9.41 -16.78 13.09
N ASP A 163 8.40 -16.80 13.98
CA ASP A 163 8.43 -17.67 15.16
C ASP A 163 7.99 -19.12 14.83
N PHE A 164 8.82 -19.79 14.03
CA PHE A 164 8.61 -21.18 13.63
C PHE A 164 8.63 -22.16 14.82
N LYS A 165 9.29 -21.80 15.93
CA LYS A 165 9.28 -22.62 17.15
C LYS A 165 7.89 -22.63 17.74
N THR A 166 7.25 -21.47 17.84
CA THR A 166 5.86 -21.35 18.27
C THR A 166 4.95 -22.10 17.31
N ILE A 167 5.06 -21.90 15.98
CA ILE A 167 4.22 -22.63 15.00
C ILE A 167 4.24 -24.15 15.20
N ARG A 168 5.41 -24.76 15.47
CA ARG A 168 5.54 -26.21 15.65
C ARG A 168 5.00 -26.75 16.98
N THR A 169 4.89 -25.90 18.00
CA THR A 169 4.53 -26.33 19.36
C THR A 169 3.18 -25.80 19.84
N ASP A 170 2.61 -24.81 19.14
CA ASP A 170 1.40 -24.13 19.57
C ASP A 170 0.22 -25.12 19.68
N PRO A 171 -0.43 -25.23 20.87
CA PRO A 171 -1.63 -26.05 21.04
C PRO A 171 -2.83 -25.55 20.22
N ASP A 172 -2.86 -24.28 19.85
CA ASP A 172 -3.91 -23.69 19.03
C ASP A 172 -3.84 -24.15 17.58
N LEU A 173 -2.63 -24.48 17.09
CA LEU A 173 -2.40 -25.07 15.78
C LEU A 173 -2.43 -26.60 15.78
N ALA A 174 -2.80 -27.25 16.89
CA ALA A 174 -2.71 -28.71 17.03
C ALA A 174 -3.51 -29.51 15.98
N ASN A 175 -4.61 -28.96 15.45
CA ASN A 175 -5.40 -29.65 14.42
C ASN A 175 -4.73 -29.54 13.04
N ILE A 176 -4.24 -28.35 12.65
CA ILE A 176 -3.53 -28.18 11.38
C ILE A 176 -2.18 -28.91 11.35
N ARG A 177 -1.49 -29.01 12.49
CA ARG A 177 -0.23 -29.74 12.63
C ARG A 177 -0.34 -31.24 12.36
N LYS A 178 -1.55 -31.80 12.41
CA LYS A 178 -1.81 -33.21 12.06
C LYS A 178 -1.96 -33.42 10.54
N SER A 179 -2.10 -32.33 9.77
CA SER A 179 -2.18 -32.42 8.32
C SER A 179 -0.84 -32.84 7.73
N GLU A 180 -0.87 -33.71 6.72
CA GLU A 180 0.32 -34.10 5.95
C GLU A 180 0.95 -32.91 5.20
N GLU A 181 0.16 -31.84 4.98
CA GLU A 181 0.58 -30.62 4.26
C GLU A 181 1.32 -29.61 5.15
N PHE A 182 1.27 -29.77 6.48
CA PHE A 182 1.90 -28.82 7.41
C PHE A 182 3.42 -28.79 7.30
N GLU A 183 4.07 -29.96 7.30
CA GLU A 183 5.53 -30.07 7.21
C GLU A 183 6.08 -29.57 5.86
N PRO A 184 5.48 -29.93 4.69
CA PRO A 184 5.83 -29.32 3.41
C PRO A 184 5.70 -27.80 3.39
N LEU A 185 4.64 -27.24 3.98
CA LEU A 185 4.47 -25.80 4.08
C LEU A 185 5.63 -25.16 4.84
N LEU A 186 5.98 -25.66 6.04
CA LEU A 186 7.07 -25.09 6.82
C LEU A 186 8.43 -25.20 6.13
N LYS A 187 8.74 -26.33 5.49
CA LYS A 187 10.02 -26.54 4.80
C LYS A 187 10.28 -25.48 3.73
N ARG A 188 9.24 -25.06 2.99
CA ARG A 188 9.37 -23.99 1.98
C ARG A 188 9.91 -22.69 2.56
N PHE A 189 9.59 -22.38 3.82
CA PHE A 189 10.00 -21.16 4.49
C PHE A 189 11.26 -21.35 5.36
N ASP A 190 11.46 -22.53 5.97
CA ASP A 190 12.70 -22.89 6.68
C ASP A 190 13.93 -22.88 5.76
N GLU A 191 13.83 -23.51 4.59
CA GLU A 191 14.96 -23.66 3.66
C GLU A 191 15.38 -22.31 3.05
N SER A 192 14.42 -21.41 2.83
CA SER A 192 14.70 -20.05 2.34
C SER A 192 15.56 -19.27 3.33
N PHE A 193 15.24 -19.35 4.64
CA PHE A 193 15.99 -18.68 5.70
C PHE A 193 17.39 -19.29 5.91
N ILE A 194 17.52 -20.62 5.82
CA ILE A 194 18.82 -21.30 5.92
C ILE A 194 19.70 -20.97 4.70
N ASN A 195 19.13 -20.92 3.50
CA ASN A 195 19.89 -20.64 2.28
C ASN A 195 20.36 -19.17 2.22
N GLU A 196 19.51 -18.19 2.56
CA GLU A 196 19.95 -16.79 2.63
C GLU A 196 21.03 -16.56 3.70
N ASN A 197 20.86 -17.12 4.90
CA ASN A 197 21.85 -16.98 5.96
C ASN A 197 23.15 -17.71 5.63
N ALA A 198 23.10 -18.90 5.03
CA ALA A 198 24.28 -19.63 4.57
C ALA A 198 25.00 -18.87 3.45
N ILE A 199 24.27 -18.33 2.45
CA ILE A 199 24.84 -17.52 1.37
C ILE A 199 25.48 -16.25 1.93
N ASN A 200 24.84 -15.57 2.87
CA ASN A 200 25.37 -14.33 3.47
C ASN A 200 26.58 -14.61 4.36
N ALA A 201 26.58 -15.71 5.12
CA ALA A 201 27.74 -16.16 5.90
C ALA A 201 28.93 -16.51 4.99
N ILE A 202 28.69 -17.23 3.88
CA ILE A 202 29.71 -17.54 2.87
C ILE A 202 30.25 -16.25 2.25
N LYS A 203 29.40 -15.32 1.83
CA LYS A 203 29.82 -14.02 1.27
C LYS A 203 30.66 -13.20 2.26
N SER A 204 30.30 -13.22 3.55
CA SER A 204 31.08 -12.57 4.61
C SER A 204 32.47 -13.21 4.77
N LEU A 205 32.54 -14.54 4.79
CA LEU A 205 33.79 -15.30 4.88
C LEU A 205 34.72 -15.00 3.68
N PHE A 206 34.18 -14.99 2.46
CA PHE A 206 34.94 -14.68 1.24
C PHE A 206 35.28 -13.19 1.07
N GLY A 207 34.51 -12.29 1.69
CA GLY A 207 34.82 -10.86 1.75
C GLY A 207 36.01 -10.55 2.66
N LEU A 208 36.22 -11.35 3.71
CA LEU A 208 37.38 -11.27 4.61
C LEU A 208 38.67 -11.80 3.96
N LEU A 209 38.57 -12.79 3.06
CA LEU A 209 39.72 -13.39 2.35
C LEU A 209 40.23 -12.56 1.16
N LYS A 210 39.57 -11.45 0.81
CA LYS A 210 39.97 -10.55 -0.32
C LYS A 210 40.69 -9.28 0.12
N LYS A 211 41.07 -9.16 1.40
CA LYS A 211 41.88 -8.06 1.94
C LYS A 211 43.29 -8.54 2.30
N GLU A 212 44.10 -8.84 1.30
CA GLU A 212 45.56 -8.78 1.36
C GLU A 212 46.11 -8.26 0.03
#